data_AF-A0A0T9NSY6-F1
#
_entry.id   AF-A0A0T9NSY6-F1
#
_cell.length_a   1.000
_cell.length_b   1.000
_cell.length_c   1.000
_cell.angle_alpha   90.00
_cell.angle_beta   90.00
_cell.angle_gamma   90.00
#
_symmetry.space_group_name_H-M   'P 1'
#
loop_
_entity.id
_entity.type
_entity.pdbx_description
1 polymer ?
#
loop_
_entity_poly.entity_id
_entity_poly.type
_entity_poly.pdbx_seq_one_letter_code
_entity_poly.pdbx_strand_id
1 'polypeptide(L)'
;MAAEAAAYLARQQAVTPQNTFSLPAYPRGHAYPPCFAVGGAGAITLSPQVANHLGTSLRRVSERFRSMDTSSLADPMAVIIGAGFYSDNDREGTSQPPLVGSFSLRDIGLSLGAPLPQQGEVDSPVRILMSEKDDWTDVYAVKTGAANIAAKVKVATAQFEQSKGVYTFTTDSQPPRTFIFTPAKPPGMDISSVLPQPPSAPVVPPHTGADITFLATKPGLIFLALEEGDFHDYIIWFPAESGLEPVYIYFKTPRDEPGEVTGRGQQVAGVWLAEAGKGLGAPIPAQIADKLRGRKFSSFDRFRAAFWLEVANDPELAGQFNKTNYVEILNQRAPYPPSIEQIGDRKKYEIHHVKFINNGGEVYNIENLRIMTPKRHINIHSGNRGK
;
A
#
# COMPACT_ATOMS: atom_id res chain seq x y z
N MET A 1 23.67 5.79 22.07
CA MET A 1 23.26 4.40 21.75
C MET A 1 22.08 3.90 22.59
N ALA A 2 22.19 3.69 23.90
CA ALA A 2 21.07 3.16 24.70
C ALA A 2 19.84 4.10 24.77
N ALA A 3 20.05 5.41 24.92
CA ALA A 3 18.96 6.40 24.93
C ALA A 3 18.28 6.56 23.56
N GLU A 4 19.02 6.35 22.49
CA GLU A 4 18.53 6.46 21.11
C GLU A 4 17.73 5.22 20.71
N ALA A 5 18.20 4.04 21.13
CA ALA A 5 17.46 2.78 21.03
C ALA A 5 16.18 2.79 21.90
N ALA A 6 16.23 3.36 23.11
CA ALA A 6 15.05 3.50 23.96
C ALA A 6 14.04 4.51 23.42
N ALA A 7 14.49 5.63 22.85
CA ALA A 7 13.63 6.60 22.18
C ALA A 7 13.03 6.04 20.88
N TYR A 8 13.80 5.23 20.15
CA TYR A 8 13.33 4.48 18.98
C TYR A 8 12.24 3.49 19.39
N LEU A 9 12.48 2.63 20.39
CA LEU A 9 11.50 1.67 20.92
C LEU A 9 10.25 2.36 21.50
N ALA A 10 10.41 3.49 22.20
CA ALA A 10 9.29 4.28 22.70
C ALA A 10 8.45 4.89 21.55
N ARG A 11 9.07 5.31 20.44
CA ARG A 11 8.36 5.69 19.21
C ARG A 11 7.70 4.51 18.52
N GLN A 12 8.26 3.31 18.62
CA GLN A 12 7.64 2.09 18.10
C GLN A 12 6.41 1.67 18.91
N GLN A 13 6.37 1.97 20.22
CA GLN A 13 5.29 1.58 21.13
C GLN A 13 4.25 2.68 21.38
N ALA A 14 4.52 3.93 20.99
CA ALA A 14 3.59 5.03 21.15
C ALA A 14 2.42 4.89 20.17
N VAL A 15 1.22 4.61 20.69
CA VAL A 15 -0.04 4.82 19.96
C VAL A 15 -0.19 6.31 19.74
N THR A 16 0.23 6.79 18.57
CA THR A 16 -0.01 8.19 18.17
C THR A 16 -1.44 8.31 17.66
N PRO A 17 -2.14 9.44 17.93
CA PRO A 17 -3.47 9.66 17.36
C PRO A 17 -3.50 9.46 15.84
N GLN A 18 -2.43 9.86 15.14
CA GLN A 18 -2.28 9.71 13.70
C GLN A 18 -2.20 8.26 13.20
N ASN A 19 -1.89 7.29 14.07
CA ASN A 19 -1.86 5.87 13.74
C ASN A 19 -3.11 5.12 14.24
N THR A 20 -4.14 5.85 14.69
CA THR A 20 -5.41 5.28 15.15
C THR A 20 -6.53 5.58 14.17
N PHE A 21 -7.21 4.55 13.68
CA PHE A 21 -8.24 4.64 12.65
C PHE A 21 -9.58 4.12 13.19
N SER A 22 -10.66 4.86 12.95
CA SER A 22 -12.01 4.45 13.36
C SER A 22 -12.83 4.06 12.15
N LEU A 23 -13.32 2.82 12.13
CA LEU A 23 -14.15 2.27 11.06
C LEU A 23 -15.47 1.71 11.63
N PRO A 24 -16.56 1.72 10.86
CA PRO A 24 -17.79 1.03 11.23
C PRO A 24 -17.63 -0.50 11.19
N ALA A 25 -18.33 -1.20 12.08
CA ALA A 25 -18.50 -2.66 12.02
C ALA A 25 -19.97 -2.98 11.73
N TYR A 26 -20.21 -3.84 10.74
CA TYR A 26 -21.58 -4.13 10.28
C TYR A 26 -22.04 -5.53 10.69
N PRO A 27 -23.32 -5.69 11.06
CA PRO A 27 -23.89 -7.01 11.34
C PRO A 27 -23.94 -7.88 10.07
N ARG A 28 -23.93 -9.21 10.28
CA ARG A 28 -24.13 -10.20 9.23
C ARG A 28 -25.39 -9.94 8.41
N GLY A 29 -25.27 -10.08 7.09
CA GLY A 29 -26.37 -9.93 6.13
C GLY A 29 -26.78 -8.49 5.82
N HIS A 30 -26.08 -7.49 6.36
CA HIS A 30 -26.34 -6.08 6.04
C HIS A 30 -25.44 -5.59 4.90
N ALA A 31 -25.85 -4.50 4.24
CA ALA A 31 -24.99 -3.83 3.28
C ALA A 31 -23.79 -3.22 3.99
N TYR A 32 -22.59 -3.66 3.60
CA TYR A 32 -21.32 -3.09 4.03
C TYR A 32 -20.80 -2.19 2.89
N PRO A 33 -21.07 -0.87 2.90
CA PRO A 33 -20.50 0.04 1.92
C PRO A 33 -18.99 0.20 2.16
N PRO A 34 -18.19 0.42 1.10
CA PRO A 34 -16.80 0.81 1.26
C PRO A 34 -16.68 2.08 2.12
N CYS A 35 -15.66 2.15 2.95
CA CYS A 35 -15.42 3.27 3.86
C CYS A 35 -13.93 3.58 3.95
N PHE A 36 -13.60 4.86 4.13
CA PHE A 36 -12.24 5.32 4.40
C PHE A 36 -12.16 5.95 5.78
N ALA A 37 -10.99 5.93 6.39
CA ALA A 37 -10.73 6.62 7.66
C ALA A 37 -9.36 7.30 7.65
N VAL A 38 -9.30 8.44 8.32
CA VAL A 38 -8.08 9.23 8.48
C VAL A 38 -7.56 9.06 9.90
N GLY A 39 -6.25 8.87 10.01
CA GLY A 39 -5.55 8.69 11.27
C GLY A 39 -5.83 9.81 12.25
N GLY A 40 -6.46 9.50 13.38
CA GLY A 40 -6.80 10.44 14.46
C GLY A 40 -7.97 11.37 14.17
N ALA A 41 -8.59 11.29 12.99
CA ALA A 41 -9.67 12.19 12.57
C ALA A 41 -11.01 11.48 12.32
N GLY A 42 -11.05 10.15 12.21
CA GLY A 42 -12.29 9.38 12.08
C GLY A 42 -12.64 8.97 10.63
N ALA A 43 -13.88 8.55 10.41
CA ALA A 43 -14.33 7.99 9.14
C ALA A 43 -14.77 9.05 8.14
N ILE A 44 -14.41 8.87 6.87
CA ILE A 44 -14.81 9.74 5.76
C ILE A 44 -16.22 9.38 5.32
N THR A 45 -17.08 10.41 5.20
CA THR A 45 -18.44 10.24 4.69
C THR A 45 -18.42 10.25 3.16
N LEU A 46 -18.58 9.07 2.55
CA LEU A 46 -18.78 8.96 1.11
C LEU A 46 -20.25 9.20 0.74
N SER A 47 -20.50 9.82 -0.42
CA SER A 47 -21.85 9.85 -0.97
C SER A 47 -22.33 8.43 -1.30
N PRO A 48 -23.63 8.12 -1.17
CA PRO A 48 -24.15 6.78 -1.49
C PRO A 48 -23.80 6.32 -2.91
N GLN A 49 -23.73 7.25 -3.86
CA GLN A 49 -23.36 6.96 -5.25
C GLN A 49 -21.90 6.52 -5.38
N VAL A 50 -20.98 7.22 -4.72
CA VAL A 50 -19.54 6.90 -4.74
C VAL A 50 -19.29 5.56 -4.03
N ALA A 51 -19.87 5.36 -2.84
CA ALA A 51 -19.73 4.10 -2.10
C ALA A 51 -20.26 2.90 -2.91
N ASN A 52 -21.44 3.03 -3.51
CA ASN A 52 -22.01 1.98 -4.37
C ASN A 52 -21.15 1.71 -5.61
N HIS A 53 -20.63 2.75 -6.24
CA HIS A 53 -19.76 2.60 -7.42
C HIS A 53 -18.46 1.86 -7.08
N LEU A 54 -17.78 2.23 -5.98
CA LEU A 54 -16.56 1.58 -5.52
C LEU A 54 -16.79 0.09 -5.24
N GLY A 55 -17.82 -0.24 -4.45
CA GLY A 55 -18.11 -1.63 -4.08
C GLY A 55 -18.50 -2.48 -5.29
N THR A 56 -19.36 -1.95 -6.19
CA THR A 56 -19.76 -2.68 -7.40
C THR A 56 -18.64 -2.81 -8.42
N SER A 57 -17.78 -1.79 -8.58
CA SER A 57 -16.61 -1.85 -9.46
C SER A 57 -15.63 -2.92 -8.99
N LEU A 58 -15.29 -2.92 -7.70
CA LEU A 58 -14.41 -3.93 -7.13
C LEU A 58 -15.00 -5.33 -7.30
N ARG A 59 -16.28 -5.55 -6.98
CA ARG A 59 -16.93 -6.86 -7.13
C ARG A 59 -16.85 -7.41 -8.55
N ARG A 60 -17.12 -6.57 -9.56
CA ARG A 60 -17.00 -6.97 -10.98
C ARG A 60 -15.55 -7.31 -11.35
N VAL A 61 -14.58 -6.54 -10.86
CA VAL A 61 -13.15 -6.82 -11.08
C VAL A 61 -12.77 -8.15 -10.43
N SER A 62 -13.15 -8.38 -9.18
CA SER A 62 -12.90 -9.62 -8.43
C SER A 62 -13.45 -10.84 -9.16
N GLU A 63 -14.70 -10.78 -9.66
CA GLU A 63 -15.31 -11.86 -10.43
C GLU A 63 -14.55 -12.14 -11.74
N ARG A 64 -14.17 -11.09 -12.47
CA ARG A 64 -13.39 -11.20 -13.71
C ARG A 64 -12.00 -11.76 -13.47
N PHE A 65 -11.33 -11.30 -12.42
CA PHE A 65 -10.00 -11.76 -12.04
C PHE A 65 -10.03 -13.22 -11.61
N ARG A 66 -11.04 -13.64 -10.86
CA ARG A 66 -11.17 -15.04 -10.41
C ARG A 66 -11.21 -16.05 -11.56
N SER A 67 -11.81 -15.71 -12.71
CA SER A 67 -11.96 -16.61 -13.85
C SER A 67 -10.86 -16.45 -14.92
N MET A 68 -9.92 -15.53 -14.74
CA MET A 68 -8.88 -15.23 -15.72
C MET A 68 -7.73 -16.24 -15.65
N ASP A 69 -7.34 -16.80 -16.80
CA ASP A 69 -6.10 -17.56 -16.93
C ASP A 69 -4.89 -16.63 -16.83
N THR A 70 -4.00 -16.92 -15.88
CA THR A 70 -2.85 -16.09 -15.57
C THR A 70 -1.50 -16.76 -15.86
N SER A 71 -1.51 -17.91 -16.53
CA SER A 71 -0.31 -18.71 -16.83
C SER A 71 0.72 -17.95 -17.68
N SER A 72 0.27 -17.07 -18.57
CA SER A 72 1.10 -16.27 -19.48
C SER A 72 1.43 -14.86 -18.97
N LEU A 73 0.89 -14.46 -17.82
CA LEU A 73 1.11 -13.11 -17.28
C LEU A 73 2.51 -12.96 -16.67
N ALA A 74 3.28 -12.05 -17.26
CA ALA A 74 4.59 -11.65 -16.78
C ALA A 74 4.53 -10.46 -15.82
N ASP A 75 3.51 -9.60 -15.94
CA ASP A 75 3.37 -8.36 -15.18
C ASP A 75 2.11 -8.35 -14.29
N PRO A 76 2.17 -7.73 -13.10
CA PRO A 76 1.00 -7.52 -12.26
C PRO A 76 -0.08 -6.73 -12.99
N MET A 77 -1.27 -7.31 -13.10
CA MET A 77 -2.43 -6.63 -13.66
C MET A 77 -3.21 -5.94 -12.56
N ALA A 78 -3.58 -4.69 -12.81
CA ALA A 78 -4.43 -3.93 -11.91
C ALA A 78 -5.53 -3.17 -12.65
N VAL A 79 -6.58 -2.81 -11.92
CA VAL A 79 -7.66 -1.97 -12.39
C VAL A 79 -7.88 -0.84 -11.40
N ILE A 80 -7.85 0.40 -11.88
CA ILE A 80 -8.22 1.55 -11.03
C ILE A 80 -9.72 1.48 -10.77
N ILE A 81 -10.12 1.46 -9.50
CA ILE A 81 -11.53 1.40 -9.07
C ILE A 81 -12.03 2.70 -8.43
N GLY A 82 -11.10 3.58 -8.03
CA GLY A 82 -11.40 4.92 -7.55
C GLY A 82 -10.14 5.75 -7.38
N ALA A 83 -10.32 7.06 -7.27
CA ALA A 83 -9.25 8.01 -7.03
C ALA A 83 -9.73 9.08 -6.05
N GLY A 84 -8.87 9.52 -5.14
CA GLY A 84 -9.16 10.57 -4.16
C GLY A 84 -8.18 11.73 -4.28
N PHE A 85 -8.61 12.93 -3.89
CA PHE A 85 -7.74 14.10 -3.79
C PHE A 85 -8.12 14.93 -2.57
N TYR A 86 -7.14 15.65 -2.01
CA TYR A 86 -7.38 16.62 -0.95
C TYR A 86 -7.79 17.94 -1.59
N SER A 87 -8.83 18.57 -1.06
CA SER A 87 -9.41 19.78 -1.69
C SER A 87 -8.54 21.05 -1.49
N ASP A 88 -7.54 20.97 -0.61
CA ASP A 88 -6.69 22.09 -0.18
C ASP A 88 -5.23 21.83 -0.64
N ASN A 89 -5.00 21.98 -1.95
CA ASN A 89 -3.74 21.67 -2.64
C ASN A 89 -2.62 22.69 -2.38
N ASP A 90 -2.86 23.76 -1.61
CA ASP A 90 -1.84 24.77 -1.27
C ASP A 90 -0.84 24.29 -0.20
N ARG A 91 -0.95 23.04 0.25
CA ARG A 91 -0.04 22.41 1.20
C ARG A 91 1.20 21.84 0.52
N GLU A 92 1.96 22.70 -0.13
CA GLU A 92 3.32 22.38 -0.58
C GLU A 92 4.17 22.04 0.66
N GLY A 93 4.36 20.75 0.94
CA GLY A 93 5.28 20.26 1.97
C GLY A 93 4.70 19.76 3.30
N THR A 94 3.38 19.64 3.48
CA THR A 94 2.83 18.92 4.66
C THR A 94 2.49 17.48 4.33
N SER A 95 3.00 16.52 5.10
CA SER A 95 2.59 15.11 5.01
C SER A 95 1.07 14.99 5.13
N GLN A 96 0.42 14.43 4.11
CA GLN A 96 -1.00 14.08 4.20
C GLN A 96 -1.21 13.15 5.41
N PRO A 97 -2.34 13.26 6.12
CA PRO A 97 -2.60 12.37 7.22
C PRO A 97 -2.72 10.93 6.70
N PRO A 98 -2.32 9.92 7.51
CA PRO A 98 -2.47 8.53 7.14
C PRO A 98 -3.92 8.21 6.78
N LEU A 99 -4.11 7.45 5.71
CA LEU A 99 -5.40 7.07 5.18
C LEU A 99 -5.50 5.54 5.13
N VAL A 100 -6.66 5.02 5.47
CA VAL A 100 -7.01 3.60 5.32
C VAL A 100 -8.36 3.47 4.64
N GLY A 101 -8.55 2.36 3.95
CA GLY A 101 -9.83 1.99 3.36
C GLY A 101 -10.31 0.64 3.86
N SER A 102 -11.59 0.36 3.64
CA SER A 102 -12.22 -0.91 3.96
C SER A 102 -13.23 -1.33 2.89
N PHE A 103 -13.27 -2.63 2.63
CA PHE A 103 -14.25 -3.30 1.78
C PHE A 103 -14.85 -4.49 2.50
N SER A 104 -16.05 -4.88 2.06
CA SER A 104 -16.63 -6.17 2.46
C SER A 104 -15.84 -7.32 1.85
N LEU A 105 -15.82 -8.48 2.51
CA LEU A 105 -15.21 -9.68 1.94
C LEU A 105 -15.84 -10.09 0.61
N ARG A 106 -17.14 -9.82 0.44
CA ARG A 106 -17.86 -10.07 -0.81
C ARG A 106 -17.29 -9.25 -1.97
N ASP A 107 -16.92 -8.00 -1.73
CA ASP A 107 -16.41 -7.13 -2.79
C ASP A 107 -15.05 -7.60 -3.30
N ILE A 108 -14.16 -8.07 -2.41
CA ILE A 108 -12.89 -8.70 -2.80
C ILE A 108 -13.05 -10.15 -3.31
N GLY A 109 -14.28 -10.63 -3.50
CA GLY A 109 -14.54 -11.96 -4.08
C GLY A 109 -14.35 -13.14 -3.12
N LEU A 110 -14.28 -12.88 -1.81
CA LEU A 110 -14.26 -13.92 -0.79
C LEU A 110 -15.67 -14.27 -0.31
N SER A 111 -15.96 -15.57 -0.21
CA SER A 111 -17.25 -16.07 0.27
C SER A 111 -17.19 -16.35 1.76
N LEU A 112 -18.16 -15.81 2.52
CA LEU A 112 -18.30 -16.02 3.97
C LEU A 112 -18.67 -17.48 4.36
N GLY A 113 -18.90 -18.36 3.38
CA GLY A 113 -19.36 -19.74 3.60
C GLY A 113 -18.25 -20.78 3.82
N ALA A 114 -17.00 -20.47 3.49
CA ALA A 114 -15.86 -21.28 3.92
C ALA A 114 -15.42 -20.79 5.30
N PRO A 115 -15.13 -21.68 6.28
CA PRO A 115 -14.61 -21.23 7.56
C PRO A 115 -13.27 -20.51 7.32
N LEU A 116 -13.30 -19.18 7.42
CA LEU A 116 -12.08 -18.38 7.43
C LEU A 116 -11.31 -18.75 8.71
N PRO A 117 -10.00 -19.01 8.62
CA PRO A 117 -9.20 -19.25 9.80
C PRO A 117 -9.22 -17.98 10.66
N GLN A 118 -9.37 -18.12 11.99
CA GLN A 118 -9.41 -16.97 12.90
C GLN A 118 -8.08 -16.20 12.94
N GLN A 119 -6.99 -16.88 12.55
CA GLN A 119 -5.64 -16.33 12.37
C GLN A 119 -4.94 -17.10 11.23
N GLY A 120 -4.04 -16.43 10.51
CA GLY A 120 -3.26 -17.05 9.43
C GLY A 120 -3.41 -16.26 8.13
N GLU A 121 -3.51 -16.96 7.00
CA GLU A 121 -3.60 -16.33 5.69
C GLU A 121 -4.70 -16.97 4.84
N VAL A 122 -5.37 -16.14 4.02
CA VAL A 122 -6.44 -16.56 3.10
C VAL A 122 -6.09 -16.09 1.69
N ASP A 123 -6.31 -16.97 0.71
CA ASP A 123 -6.14 -16.62 -0.70
C ASP A 123 -7.29 -15.74 -1.16
N SER A 124 -6.99 -14.49 -1.49
CA SER A 124 -7.90 -13.55 -2.13
C SER A 124 -7.63 -13.48 -3.63
N PRO A 125 -8.64 -13.48 -4.53
CA PRO A 125 -8.43 -13.34 -5.97
C PRO A 125 -7.97 -11.93 -6.38
N VAL A 126 -8.16 -10.96 -5.50
CA VAL A 126 -7.76 -9.56 -5.66
C VAL A 126 -7.20 -9.02 -4.35
N ARG A 127 -6.21 -8.14 -4.43
CA ARG A 127 -5.76 -7.32 -3.29
C ARG A 127 -5.79 -5.85 -3.69
N ILE A 128 -6.02 -4.98 -2.72
CA ILE A 128 -6.17 -3.55 -2.95
C ILE A 128 -4.84 -2.86 -2.67
N LEU A 129 -4.33 -2.18 -3.69
CA LEU A 129 -3.21 -1.27 -3.57
C LEU A 129 -3.76 0.15 -3.54
N MET A 130 -3.44 0.91 -2.49
CA MET A 130 -3.69 2.33 -2.45
C MET A 130 -2.34 3.04 -2.60
N SER A 131 -2.22 3.90 -3.61
CA SER A 131 -0.97 4.60 -3.90
C SER A 131 -1.21 6.08 -4.21
N GLU A 132 -0.29 6.91 -3.76
CA GLU A 132 -0.30 8.35 -3.98
C GLU A 132 0.57 8.74 -5.17
N LYS A 133 -0.02 9.46 -6.12
CA LYS A 133 0.66 9.92 -7.34
C LYS A 133 0.11 11.27 -7.77
N ASP A 134 1.00 12.25 -7.98
CA ASP A 134 0.65 13.58 -8.50
C ASP A 134 -0.53 14.24 -7.74
N ASP A 135 -0.50 14.19 -6.41
CA ASP A 135 -1.54 14.67 -5.46
C ASP A 135 -2.86 13.87 -5.45
N TRP A 136 -2.97 12.84 -6.28
CA TRP A 136 -4.06 11.87 -6.26
C TRP A 136 -3.71 10.66 -5.40
N THR A 137 -4.72 10.11 -4.73
CA THR A 137 -4.67 8.78 -4.10
C THR A 137 -5.49 7.82 -4.94
N ASP A 138 -4.84 6.99 -5.73
CA ASP A 138 -5.50 5.98 -6.55
C ASP A 138 -5.70 4.70 -5.75
N VAL A 139 -6.84 4.04 -5.98
CA VAL A 139 -7.19 2.74 -5.43
C VAL A 139 -7.25 1.72 -6.57
N TYR A 140 -6.33 0.78 -6.53
CA TYR A 140 -6.14 -0.26 -7.53
C TYR A 140 -6.62 -1.61 -6.99
N ALA A 141 -7.43 -2.31 -7.77
CA ALA A 141 -7.71 -3.72 -7.60
C ALA A 141 -6.67 -4.54 -8.37
N VAL A 142 -5.80 -5.28 -7.68
CA VAL A 142 -4.66 -6.00 -8.27
C VAL A 142 -4.93 -7.50 -8.32
N LYS A 143 -4.70 -8.13 -9.48
CA LYS A 143 -4.85 -9.58 -9.67
C LYS A 143 -3.76 -10.32 -8.91
N THR A 144 -4.17 -11.24 -8.04
CA THR A 144 -3.26 -12.09 -7.27
C THR A 144 -2.98 -13.44 -7.92
N GLY A 145 -2.01 -14.20 -7.41
CA GLY A 145 -1.69 -15.54 -7.92
C GLY A 145 -1.09 -15.53 -9.33
N ALA A 146 -0.62 -14.36 -9.77
CA ALA A 146 -0.05 -14.10 -11.09
C ALA A 146 1.11 -13.13 -10.92
N ALA A 147 2.12 -13.20 -11.79
CA ALA A 147 3.27 -12.28 -11.79
C ALA A 147 3.88 -12.03 -10.40
N ASN A 148 3.95 -13.06 -9.54
CA ASN A 148 4.48 -13.01 -8.16
C ASN A 148 3.72 -12.11 -7.18
N ILE A 149 2.49 -11.73 -7.53
CA ILE A 149 1.56 -11.10 -6.61
C ILE A 149 0.98 -12.17 -5.68
N ALA A 150 1.32 -12.10 -4.40
CA ALA A 150 0.84 -13.04 -3.40
C ALA A 150 -0.69 -12.93 -3.22
N ALA A 151 -1.39 -14.05 -3.31
CA ALA A 151 -2.82 -14.14 -3.03
C ALA A 151 -3.14 -14.13 -1.53
N LYS A 152 -2.15 -14.45 -0.70
CA LYS A 152 -2.27 -14.55 0.74
C LYS A 152 -2.51 -13.18 1.37
N VAL A 153 -3.64 -13.04 2.06
CA VAL A 153 -4.00 -11.90 2.91
C VAL A 153 -4.02 -12.38 4.35
N LYS A 154 -3.35 -11.65 5.25
CA LYS A 154 -3.32 -11.97 6.68
C LYS A 154 -4.71 -11.82 7.29
N VAL A 155 -5.09 -12.80 8.12
CA VAL A 155 -6.30 -12.74 8.94
C VAL A 155 -5.93 -12.47 10.38
N ALA A 156 -6.59 -11.49 10.99
CA ALA A 156 -6.41 -11.12 12.37
C ALA A 156 -7.75 -11.07 13.10
N THR A 157 -7.75 -11.43 14.39
CA THR A 157 -8.93 -11.34 15.24
C THR A 157 -8.94 -10.00 15.98
N ALA A 158 -10.05 -9.28 15.91
CA ALA A 158 -10.25 -8.07 16.71
C ALA A 158 -10.65 -8.41 18.15
N GLN A 159 -10.14 -7.63 19.11
CA GLN A 159 -10.39 -7.81 20.54
C GLN A 159 -11.50 -6.87 21.00
N PHE A 160 -12.48 -7.40 21.74
CA PHE A 160 -13.58 -6.58 22.27
C PHE A 160 -13.15 -5.80 23.51
N GLU A 161 -13.31 -4.48 23.48
CA GLU A 161 -13.06 -3.59 24.61
C GLU A 161 -14.39 -3.24 25.30
N GLN A 162 -14.74 -3.99 26.35
CA GLN A 162 -16.05 -3.92 27.00
C GLN A 162 -16.40 -2.54 27.57
N SER A 163 -15.42 -1.78 28.06
CA SER A 163 -15.63 -0.45 28.65
C SER A 163 -16.10 0.60 27.62
N LYS A 164 -15.78 0.38 26.34
CA LYS A 164 -16.14 1.27 25.23
C LYS A 164 -17.16 0.67 24.27
N GLY A 165 -17.41 -0.63 24.34
CA GLY A 165 -18.31 -1.33 23.42
C GLY A 165 -17.79 -1.40 21.98
N VAL A 166 -16.47 -1.36 21.78
CA VAL A 166 -15.81 -1.36 20.46
C VAL A 166 -14.89 -2.56 20.31
N TYR A 167 -14.50 -2.87 19.07
CA TYR A 167 -13.48 -3.87 18.77
C TYR A 167 -12.19 -3.19 18.36
N THR A 168 -11.04 -3.73 18.78
CA THR A 168 -9.72 -3.16 18.49
C THR A 168 -8.80 -4.16 17.83
N PHE A 169 -7.93 -3.68 16.95
CA PHE A 169 -6.86 -4.47 16.33
C PHE A 169 -5.63 -3.59 16.13
N THR A 170 -4.44 -4.12 16.41
CA THR A 170 -3.17 -3.42 16.14
C THR A 170 -2.33 -4.25 15.17
N THR A 171 -1.87 -3.60 14.10
CA THR A 171 -1.06 -4.24 13.07
C THR A 171 0.34 -4.61 13.57
N ASP A 172 0.97 -5.57 12.91
CA ASP A 172 2.39 -5.90 13.07
C ASP A 172 3.31 -5.01 12.20
N SER A 173 2.74 -4.01 11.52
CA SER A 173 3.50 -3.05 10.72
C SER A 173 4.34 -2.13 11.59
N GLN A 174 5.37 -1.53 11.00
CA GLN A 174 6.16 -0.49 11.64
C GLN A 174 5.96 0.84 10.89
N PRO A 175 5.43 1.90 11.54
CA PRO A 175 4.88 1.92 12.89
C PRO A 175 3.58 1.10 13.03
N PRO A 176 3.25 0.63 14.25
CA PRO A 176 2.00 -0.10 14.48
C PRO A 176 0.81 0.84 14.29
N ARG A 177 -0.26 0.31 13.72
CA ARG A 177 -1.50 1.02 13.44
C ARG A 177 -2.64 0.38 14.20
N THR A 178 -3.40 1.19 14.92
CA THR A 178 -4.52 0.74 15.74
C THR A 178 -5.83 1.02 15.03
N PHE A 179 -6.68 0.01 14.94
CA PHE A 179 -8.01 0.07 14.38
C PHE A 179 -9.04 -0.04 15.47
N ILE A 180 -10.06 0.80 15.40
CA ILE A 180 -11.22 0.79 16.27
C ILE A 180 -12.44 0.56 15.38
N PHE A 181 -13.10 -0.57 15.58
CA PHE A 181 -14.31 -0.95 14.86
C PHE A 181 -15.52 -0.72 15.76
N THR A 182 -16.44 0.15 15.33
CA THR A 182 -17.63 0.51 16.11
C THR A 182 -18.87 -0.19 15.56
N PRO A 183 -19.47 -1.14 16.32
CA PRO A 183 -20.71 -1.78 15.93
C PRO A 183 -21.90 -0.81 16.00
N ALA A 184 -22.81 -0.88 15.03
CA ALA A 184 -24.09 -0.15 15.13
C ALA A 184 -24.94 -0.59 16.33
N LYS A 185 -24.77 -1.84 16.80
CA LYS A 185 -25.36 -2.38 18.03
C LYS A 185 -24.25 -3.12 18.80
N PRO A 186 -23.77 -2.58 19.94
CA PRO A 186 -22.76 -3.25 20.74
C PRO A 186 -23.26 -4.61 21.26
N PRO A 187 -22.48 -5.69 21.13
CA PRO A 187 -22.84 -6.98 21.74
C PRO A 187 -22.90 -6.88 23.27
N GLY A 188 -23.91 -7.49 23.89
CA GLY A 188 -24.07 -7.51 25.35
C GLY A 188 -24.78 -6.29 25.96
N MET A 189 -25.31 -5.38 25.13
CA MET A 189 -26.23 -4.33 25.58
C MET A 189 -27.63 -4.69 25.04
N ASP A 190 -28.55 -5.12 25.92
CA ASP A 190 -29.93 -5.47 25.57
C ASP A 190 -30.70 -4.21 25.14
N ILE A 191 -30.48 -3.76 23.90
CA ILE A 191 -31.27 -2.70 23.27
C ILE A 191 -32.31 -3.34 22.35
N SER A 192 -33.51 -3.51 22.92
CA SER A 192 -34.74 -3.87 22.20
C SER A 192 -34.91 -3.00 20.94
N SER A 193 -35.24 -3.63 19.82
CA SER A 193 -35.14 -3.12 18.44
C SER A 193 -36.09 -1.99 18.03
N VAL A 194 -36.69 -1.26 18.98
CA VAL A 194 -37.77 -0.29 18.72
C VAL A 194 -37.47 1.13 19.25
N LEU A 195 -36.38 1.34 19.99
CA LEU A 195 -36.01 2.65 20.53
C LEU A 195 -34.84 3.27 19.76
N PRO A 196 -34.74 4.62 19.67
CA PRO A 196 -33.54 5.30 19.17
C PRO A 196 -32.30 4.78 19.90
N GLN A 197 -31.16 4.73 19.21
CA GLN A 197 -29.88 4.39 19.86
C GLN A 197 -29.74 5.21 21.15
N PRO A 198 -29.46 4.58 22.31
CA PRO A 198 -29.27 5.33 23.54
C PRO A 198 -28.11 6.32 23.35
N PRO A 199 -28.15 7.50 23.99
CA PRO A 199 -27.08 8.51 23.90
C PRO A 199 -25.68 7.99 24.27
N SER A 200 -25.61 6.82 24.92
CA SER A 200 -24.39 6.11 25.32
C SER A 200 -23.88 5.08 24.31
N ALA A 201 -24.52 4.91 23.15
CA ALA A 201 -24.03 4.01 22.11
C ALA A 201 -22.72 4.56 21.50
N PRO A 202 -21.71 3.71 21.23
CA PRO A 202 -20.48 4.17 20.59
C PRO A 202 -20.79 4.64 19.16
N VAL A 203 -20.31 5.84 18.81
CA VAL A 203 -20.48 6.47 17.50
C VAL A 203 -19.13 6.52 16.80
N VAL A 204 -19.10 6.13 15.53
CA VAL A 204 -17.92 6.34 14.68
C VAL A 204 -17.74 7.85 14.51
N PRO A 205 -16.63 8.45 14.96
CA PRO A 205 -16.41 9.88 14.75
C PRO A 205 -16.35 10.18 13.25
N PRO A 206 -17.16 11.12 12.74
CA PRO A 206 -17.01 11.58 11.38
C PRO A 206 -15.67 12.30 11.24
N HIS A 207 -15.07 12.22 10.05
CA HIS A 207 -13.89 12.97 9.71
C HIS A 207 -14.15 14.49 9.82
N THR A 208 -13.46 15.15 10.75
CA THR A 208 -13.58 16.61 10.99
C THR A 208 -12.42 17.44 10.43
N GLY A 209 -11.53 16.84 9.62
CA GLY A 209 -10.31 17.46 9.07
C GLY A 209 -10.45 17.98 7.63
N ALA A 210 -9.35 17.97 6.85
CA ALA A 210 -9.32 18.41 5.45
C ALA A 210 -10.15 17.50 4.52
N ASP A 211 -11.05 18.08 3.73
CA ASP A 211 -11.96 17.32 2.86
C ASP A 211 -11.21 16.52 1.78
N ILE A 212 -11.23 15.19 1.93
CA ILE A 212 -10.80 14.25 0.89
C ILE A 212 -12.01 13.90 0.05
N THR A 213 -11.95 14.21 -1.24
CA THR A 213 -12.99 13.87 -2.19
C THR A 213 -12.60 12.61 -2.94
N PHE A 214 -13.40 11.56 -2.83
CA PHE A 214 -13.26 10.35 -3.62
C PHE A 214 -14.17 10.37 -4.85
N LEU A 215 -13.59 10.11 -6.01
CA LEU A 215 -14.26 10.01 -7.28
C LEU A 215 -14.30 8.55 -7.75
N ALA A 216 -15.45 8.18 -8.29
CA ALA A 216 -15.61 6.98 -9.08
C ALA A 216 -14.85 7.12 -10.41
N THR A 217 -13.94 6.19 -10.69
CA THR A 217 -13.22 6.16 -11.98
C THR A 217 -13.80 5.07 -12.89
N LYS A 218 -13.72 5.28 -14.20
CA LYS A 218 -14.04 4.20 -15.16
C LYS A 218 -12.94 3.13 -15.04
N PRO A 219 -13.29 1.84 -14.80
CA PRO A 219 -12.31 0.78 -14.67
C PRO A 219 -11.43 0.68 -15.93
N GLY A 220 -10.14 0.95 -15.77
CA GLY A 220 -9.11 0.82 -16.81
C GLY A 220 -8.10 -0.25 -16.40
N LEU A 221 -7.80 -1.19 -17.29
CA LEU A 221 -6.77 -2.19 -17.05
C LEU A 221 -5.39 -1.56 -17.25
N ILE A 222 -4.50 -1.77 -16.29
CA ILE A 222 -3.11 -1.32 -16.33
C ILE A 222 -2.18 -2.44 -15.87
N PHE A 223 -0.90 -2.30 -16.18
CA PHE A 223 0.17 -3.16 -15.67
C PHE A 223 1.04 -2.37 -14.71
N LEU A 224 1.16 -2.85 -13.48
CA LEU A 224 1.98 -2.23 -12.44
C LEU A 224 3.41 -2.75 -12.50
N ALA A 225 4.36 -2.00 -11.95
CA ALA A 225 5.68 -2.56 -11.67
C ALA A 225 5.57 -3.66 -10.58
N LEU A 226 6.46 -4.66 -10.61
CA LEU A 226 6.44 -5.76 -9.62
C LEU A 226 6.56 -5.28 -8.17
N GLU A 227 7.25 -4.15 -7.98
CA GLU A 227 7.46 -3.46 -6.69
C GLU A 227 6.22 -2.71 -6.19
N GLU A 228 5.24 -2.49 -7.05
CA GLU A 228 3.99 -1.84 -6.66
C GLU A 228 3.00 -2.86 -6.07
N GLY A 229 3.38 -4.14 -6.01
CA GLY A 229 2.65 -5.22 -5.33
C GLY A 229 2.88 -5.31 -3.83
N ASP A 230 3.38 -4.25 -3.19
CA ASP A 230 3.58 -4.19 -1.74
C ASP A 230 2.30 -3.79 -1.01
N PHE A 231 1.48 -4.79 -0.71
CA PHE A 231 0.19 -4.60 -0.05
C PHE A 231 0.35 -4.57 1.47
N HIS A 232 -0.17 -3.51 2.05
CA HIS A 232 -0.56 -3.49 3.44
C HIS A 232 -2.07 -3.71 3.49
N ASP A 233 -2.49 -4.91 3.90
CA ASP A 233 -3.89 -5.27 4.01
C ASP A 233 -4.11 -6.41 5.01
N TYR A 234 -5.31 -6.47 5.58
CA TYR A 234 -5.72 -7.50 6.52
C TYR A 234 -7.19 -7.82 6.35
N ILE A 235 -7.55 -9.06 6.63
CA ILE A 235 -8.93 -9.43 6.93
C ILE A 235 -9.08 -9.42 8.45
N ILE A 236 -9.95 -8.57 8.94
CA ILE A 236 -10.27 -8.47 10.37
C ILE A 236 -11.50 -9.31 10.64
N TRP A 237 -11.31 -10.34 11.45
CA TRP A 237 -12.35 -11.24 11.90
C TRP A 237 -12.84 -10.82 13.29
N PHE A 238 -14.16 -10.84 13.48
CA PHE A 238 -14.79 -10.58 14.77
C PHE A 238 -15.27 -11.92 15.38
N PRO A 239 -15.18 -12.11 16.71
CA PRO A 239 -15.72 -13.28 17.41
C PRO A 239 -17.13 -13.67 16.92
N ALA A 240 -17.42 -14.95 16.75
CA ALA A 240 -18.68 -15.41 16.14
C ALA A 240 -19.93 -14.89 16.87
N GLU A 241 -19.85 -14.80 18.20
CA GLU A 241 -20.90 -14.27 19.09
C GLU A 241 -21.17 -12.77 18.87
N SER A 242 -20.29 -12.05 18.16
CA SER A 242 -20.48 -10.63 17.85
C SER A 242 -21.61 -10.39 16.84
N GLY A 243 -21.93 -11.40 16.01
CA GLY A 243 -22.85 -11.23 14.88
C GLY A 243 -22.34 -10.29 13.78
N LEU A 244 -21.06 -9.89 13.80
CA LEU A 244 -20.46 -8.97 12.83
C LEU A 244 -19.87 -9.72 11.61
N GLU A 245 -19.83 -9.03 10.47
CA GLU A 245 -19.10 -9.51 9.30
C GLU A 245 -17.62 -9.15 9.38
N PRO A 246 -16.71 -10.07 9.00
CA PRO A 246 -15.32 -9.73 8.80
C PRO A 246 -15.17 -8.63 7.74
N VAL A 247 -14.13 -7.80 7.90
CA VAL A 247 -13.84 -6.67 7.03
C VAL A 247 -12.45 -6.81 6.42
N TYR A 248 -12.31 -6.49 5.14
CA TYR A 248 -11.00 -6.31 4.53
C TYR A 248 -10.57 -4.84 4.68
N ILE A 249 -9.43 -4.60 5.31
CA ILE A 249 -8.82 -3.28 5.48
C ILE A 249 -7.53 -3.18 4.66
N TYR A 250 -7.23 -2.00 4.15
CA TYR A 250 -6.02 -1.73 3.36
C TYR A 250 -5.50 -0.31 3.62
N PHE A 251 -4.21 -0.11 3.35
CA PHE A 251 -3.47 1.13 3.62
C PHE A 251 -2.76 1.60 2.36
N LYS A 252 -2.16 2.80 2.43
CA LYS A 252 -1.17 3.23 1.45
C LYS A 252 0.00 2.23 1.42
N THR A 253 0.59 2.05 0.24
CA THR A 253 1.82 1.25 0.11
C THR A 253 2.92 1.82 1.02
N PRO A 254 3.82 1.00 1.58
CA PRO A 254 4.94 1.48 2.40
C PRO A 254 5.84 2.48 1.68
N ARG A 255 5.85 2.41 0.34
CA ARG A 255 6.60 3.31 -0.52
C ARG A 255 6.05 4.75 -0.47
N ASP A 256 4.83 4.94 -0.02
CA ASP A 256 4.23 6.27 0.18
C ASP A 256 4.35 6.74 1.63
N GLU A 257 5.05 5.99 2.48
CA GLU A 257 5.33 6.39 3.85
C GLU A 257 6.67 7.13 3.94
N PRO A 258 6.78 8.18 4.77
CA PRO A 258 8.04 8.87 4.98
C PRO A 258 9.12 7.98 5.56
N GLY A 259 10.36 8.18 5.15
CA GLY A 259 11.51 7.47 5.72
C GLY A 259 12.84 8.17 5.50
N GLU A 260 13.82 7.73 6.27
CA GLU A 260 15.18 8.23 6.23
C GLU A 260 16.07 7.26 5.45
N VAL A 261 16.92 7.79 4.57
CA VAL A 261 17.83 6.96 3.76
C VAL A 261 18.98 6.45 4.62
N THR A 262 19.17 5.13 4.61
CA THR A 262 20.27 4.44 5.28
C THR A 262 21.11 3.63 4.29
N GLY A 263 22.23 3.06 4.74
CA GLY A 263 23.10 2.23 3.90
C GLY A 263 24.24 2.99 3.21
N ARG A 264 25.27 2.27 2.76
CA ARG A 264 26.53 2.85 2.26
C ARG A 264 26.64 2.86 0.75
N GLY A 265 25.92 1.96 0.07
CA GLY A 265 26.13 1.74 -1.36
C GLY A 265 27.44 1.02 -1.62
N GLN A 266 27.78 0.86 -2.90
CA GLN A 266 28.95 0.08 -3.32
C GLN A 266 29.82 0.89 -4.28
N GLN A 267 31.13 0.64 -4.25
CA GLN A 267 32.01 1.16 -5.30
C GLN A 267 31.63 0.50 -6.62
N VAL A 268 31.49 1.32 -7.66
CA VAL A 268 31.19 0.89 -9.01
C VAL A 268 32.35 1.29 -9.91
N ALA A 269 32.66 0.47 -10.91
CA ALA A 269 33.73 0.73 -11.87
C ALA A 269 33.24 0.45 -13.29
N GLY A 270 33.77 1.21 -14.26
CA GLY A 270 33.36 1.09 -15.66
C GLY A 270 31.92 1.58 -15.89
N VAL A 271 31.19 0.88 -16.77
CA VAL A 271 29.81 1.23 -17.11
C VAL A 271 28.87 0.71 -16.03
N TRP A 272 28.41 1.61 -15.16
CA TRP A 272 27.65 1.27 -13.94
C TRP A 272 26.38 0.45 -14.24
N LEU A 273 25.56 0.87 -15.21
CA LEU A 273 24.30 0.20 -15.54
C LEU A 273 24.46 -1.03 -16.45
N ALA A 274 25.68 -1.43 -16.81
CA ALA A 274 25.90 -2.60 -17.67
C ALA A 274 25.39 -3.91 -17.03
N GLU A 275 25.39 -3.98 -15.71
CA GLU A 275 24.93 -5.16 -14.94
C GLU A 275 23.46 -5.06 -14.52
N ALA A 276 22.75 -3.97 -14.82
CA ALA A 276 21.34 -3.81 -14.48
C ALA A 276 20.41 -4.83 -15.18
N GLY A 277 20.84 -5.36 -16.33
CA GLY A 277 20.16 -6.44 -17.05
C GLY A 277 20.57 -7.86 -16.61
N LYS A 278 21.45 -8.00 -15.60
CA LYS A 278 22.06 -9.27 -15.17
C LYS A 278 21.94 -9.46 -13.66
N GLY A 279 22.29 -10.65 -13.16
CA GLY A 279 22.44 -10.91 -11.71
C GLY A 279 21.28 -10.37 -10.86
N LEU A 280 21.59 -9.64 -9.80
CA LEU A 280 20.62 -8.94 -8.96
C LEU A 280 20.38 -7.47 -9.39
N GLY A 281 20.89 -7.06 -10.55
CA GLY A 281 20.95 -5.67 -10.98
C GLY A 281 22.19 -4.93 -10.50
N ALA A 282 22.31 -3.66 -10.89
CA ALA A 282 23.42 -2.80 -10.52
C ALA A 282 23.23 -2.25 -9.09
N PRO A 283 24.27 -2.22 -8.24
CA PRO A 283 24.17 -1.62 -6.92
C PRO A 283 24.04 -0.10 -6.99
N ILE A 284 23.54 0.51 -5.92
CA ILE A 284 23.57 1.95 -5.75
C ILE A 284 25.03 2.40 -5.54
N PRO A 285 25.57 3.35 -6.33
CA PRO A 285 26.94 3.82 -6.17
C PRO A 285 27.17 4.50 -4.82
N ALA A 286 28.30 4.22 -4.18
CA ALA A 286 28.65 4.77 -2.87
C ALA A 286 28.65 6.31 -2.85
N GLN A 287 29.18 6.94 -3.90
CA GLN A 287 29.21 8.40 -4.00
C GLN A 287 27.83 9.04 -4.11
N ILE A 288 26.83 8.31 -4.60
CA ILE A 288 25.43 8.76 -4.63
C ILE A 288 24.77 8.50 -3.28
N ALA A 289 25.05 7.33 -2.68
CA ALA A 289 24.56 6.99 -1.36
C ALA A 289 25.00 8.01 -0.29
N ASP A 290 26.25 8.49 -0.35
CA ASP A 290 26.76 9.51 0.59
C ASP A 290 25.98 10.83 0.52
N LYS A 291 25.48 11.22 -0.66
CA LYS A 291 24.66 12.44 -0.84
C LYS A 291 23.21 12.28 -0.36
N LEU A 292 22.73 11.03 -0.26
CA LEU A 292 21.35 10.72 0.09
C LEU A 292 21.19 10.29 1.55
N ARG A 293 22.20 9.65 2.14
CA ARG A 293 22.16 9.10 3.50
C ARG A 293 21.81 10.17 4.54
N GLY A 294 20.89 9.83 5.44
CA GLY A 294 20.39 10.72 6.50
C GLY A 294 19.34 11.73 6.02
N ARG A 295 19.09 11.86 4.71
CA ARG A 295 17.96 12.66 4.20
C ARG A 295 16.66 11.92 4.42
N LYS A 296 15.60 12.67 4.73
CA LYS A 296 14.24 12.16 4.85
C LYS A 296 13.44 12.49 3.60
N PHE A 297 12.70 11.51 3.11
CA PHE A 297 11.78 11.66 2.00
C PHE A 297 10.37 11.35 2.48
N SER A 298 9.38 12.05 1.92
CA SER A 298 7.96 11.80 2.22
C SER A 298 7.43 10.56 1.50
N SER A 299 8.05 10.16 0.40
CA SER A 299 7.76 8.93 -0.35
C SER A 299 8.99 8.41 -1.10
N PHE A 300 8.96 7.15 -1.47
CA PHE A 300 9.98 6.48 -2.25
C PHE A 300 10.08 7.08 -3.66
N ASP A 301 8.99 7.61 -4.21
CA ASP A 301 9.02 8.29 -5.50
C ASP A 301 9.80 9.61 -5.44
N ARG A 302 9.69 10.37 -4.34
CA ARG A 302 10.55 11.53 -4.08
C ARG A 302 12.00 11.13 -3.89
N PHE A 303 12.26 10.01 -3.21
CA PHE A 303 13.59 9.43 -3.12
C PHE A 303 14.14 9.06 -4.52
N ARG A 304 13.36 8.35 -5.35
CA ARG A 304 13.74 7.95 -6.72
C ARG A 304 14.07 9.17 -7.59
N ALA A 305 13.25 10.21 -7.52
CA ALA A 305 13.47 11.48 -8.21
C ALA A 305 14.80 12.12 -7.79
N ALA A 306 15.04 12.24 -6.48
CA ALA A 306 16.29 12.78 -5.96
C ALA A 306 17.49 11.90 -6.29
N PHE A 307 17.35 10.57 -6.22
CA PHE A 307 18.39 9.62 -6.58
C PHE A 307 18.88 9.83 -8.01
N TRP A 308 17.97 9.88 -8.98
CA TRP A 308 18.34 10.12 -10.37
C TRP A 308 18.97 11.50 -10.57
N LEU A 309 18.46 12.53 -9.89
CA LEU A 309 19.06 13.86 -9.95
C LEU A 309 20.50 13.87 -9.40
N GLU A 310 20.78 13.18 -8.31
CA GLU A 310 22.15 13.05 -7.79
C GLU A 310 23.08 12.30 -8.76
N VAL A 311 22.56 11.34 -9.53
CA VAL A 311 23.30 10.66 -10.60
C VAL A 311 23.66 11.64 -11.73
N ALA A 312 22.74 12.53 -12.14
CA ALA A 312 23.06 13.55 -13.14
C ALA A 312 24.06 14.60 -12.65
N ASN A 313 24.09 14.87 -11.34
CA ASN A 313 25.04 15.80 -10.74
C ASN A 313 26.43 15.20 -10.50
N ASP A 314 26.61 13.90 -10.75
CA ASP A 314 27.90 13.22 -10.66
C ASP A 314 28.54 13.13 -12.05
N PRO A 315 29.68 13.82 -12.32
CA PRO A 315 30.24 13.86 -13.67
C PRO A 315 30.65 12.50 -14.23
N GLU A 316 31.11 11.58 -13.38
CA GLU A 316 31.55 10.24 -13.79
C GLU A 316 30.37 9.38 -14.23
N LEU A 317 29.26 9.42 -13.49
CA LEU A 317 28.04 8.68 -13.84
C LEU A 317 27.24 9.37 -14.94
N ALA A 318 27.10 10.69 -14.89
CA ALA A 318 26.36 11.49 -15.88
C ALA A 318 26.94 11.32 -17.29
N GLY A 319 28.27 11.23 -17.40
CA GLY A 319 28.98 11.00 -18.66
C GLY A 319 28.64 9.68 -19.36
N GLN A 320 27.97 8.74 -18.67
CA GLN A 320 27.56 7.45 -19.23
C GLN A 320 26.21 7.50 -19.95
N PHE A 321 25.46 8.61 -19.81
CA PHE A 321 24.12 8.73 -20.41
C PHE A 321 24.14 9.51 -21.72
N ASN A 322 23.33 9.06 -22.68
CA ASN A 322 23.06 9.85 -23.89
C ASN A 322 22.18 11.07 -23.56
N LYS A 323 22.11 12.02 -24.50
CA LYS A 323 21.36 13.28 -24.33
C LYS A 323 19.89 13.07 -23.92
N THR A 324 19.21 12.08 -24.52
CA THR A 324 17.80 11.78 -24.20
C THR A 324 17.65 11.33 -22.75
N ASN A 325 18.46 10.37 -22.32
CA ASN A 325 18.43 9.87 -20.94
C ASN A 325 18.84 10.95 -19.93
N TYR A 326 19.82 11.78 -20.29
CA TYR A 326 20.22 12.90 -19.44
C TYR A 326 19.07 13.89 -19.24
N VAL A 327 18.33 14.25 -20.30
CA VAL A 327 17.14 15.11 -20.19
C VAL A 327 16.02 14.48 -19.34
N GLU A 328 15.79 13.17 -19.47
CA GLU A 328 14.83 12.46 -18.60
C GLU A 328 15.22 12.56 -17.12
N ILE A 329 16.51 12.35 -16.82
CA ILE A 329 17.03 12.45 -15.46
C ILE A 329 16.91 13.88 -14.91
N LEU A 330 17.22 14.91 -15.71
CA LEU A 330 17.03 16.30 -15.31
C LEU A 330 15.57 16.65 -15.03
N ASN A 331 14.64 15.97 -15.70
CA ASN A 331 13.21 16.02 -15.41
C ASN A 331 12.79 15.10 -14.25
N GLN A 332 13.74 14.61 -13.45
CA GLN A 332 13.54 13.75 -12.28
C GLN A 332 12.90 12.38 -12.61
N ARG A 333 13.05 11.93 -13.87
CA ARG A 333 12.54 10.64 -14.36
C ARG A 333 13.67 9.64 -14.48
N ALA A 334 13.32 8.36 -14.36
CA ALA A 334 14.27 7.29 -14.63
C ALA A 334 14.70 7.30 -16.12
N PRO A 335 15.96 6.98 -16.43
CA PRO A 335 16.42 6.83 -17.81
C PRO A 335 15.88 5.55 -18.47
N TYR A 336 15.95 5.48 -19.79
CA TYR A 336 15.61 4.30 -20.59
C TYR A 336 16.80 3.30 -20.62
N PRO A 337 16.57 1.99 -20.41
CA PRO A 337 17.52 0.94 -20.75
C PRO A 337 17.53 0.69 -22.27
N PRO A 338 18.46 -0.14 -22.79
CA PRO A 338 18.42 -0.60 -24.18
C PRO A 338 17.03 -1.16 -24.54
N SER A 339 16.53 -0.89 -25.75
CA SER A 339 15.15 -1.26 -26.12
C SER A 339 14.84 -2.76 -25.99
N ILE A 340 15.85 -3.64 -26.13
CA ILE A 340 15.71 -5.09 -25.95
C ILE A 340 15.48 -5.53 -24.48
N GLU A 341 15.75 -4.62 -23.55
CA GLU A 341 15.57 -4.79 -22.11
C GLU A 341 14.27 -4.17 -21.58
N GLN A 342 13.49 -3.51 -22.46
CA GLN A 342 12.17 -2.97 -22.17
C GLN A 342 11.08 -4.03 -22.41
N ILE A 343 9.98 -3.98 -21.66
CA ILE A 343 8.85 -4.91 -21.80
C ILE A 343 7.53 -4.14 -21.76
N GLY A 344 6.76 -4.17 -22.85
CA GLY A 344 5.47 -3.48 -22.94
C GLY A 344 5.59 -1.98 -22.63
N ASP A 345 4.81 -1.51 -21.65
CA ASP A 345 4.84 -0.12 -21.16
C ASP A 345 5.95 0.14 -20.13
N ARG A 346 6.61 -0.91 -19.63
CA ARG A 346 7.76 -0.81 -18.72
C ARG A 346 9.02 -0.54 -19.53
N LYS A 347 9.33 0.74 -19.70
CA LYS A 347 10.39 1.24 -20.60
C LYS A 347 11.54 1.93 -19.88
N LYS A 348 11.52 2.03 -18.55
CA LYS A 348 12.52 2.75 -17.75
C LYS A 348 13.29 1.80 -16.86
N TYR A 349 14.50 2.18 -16.46
CA TYR A 349 15.17 1.49 -15.35
C TYR A 349 14.31 1.58 -14.09
N GLU A 350 14.31 0.52 -13.31
CA GLU A 350 13.50 0.37 -12.10
C GLU A 350 14.45 0.21 -10.91
N ILE A 351 14.06 0.75 -9.75
CA ILE A 351 14.76 0.49 -8.49
C ILE A 351 14.06 -0.71 -7.85
N HIS A 352 14.84 -1.74 -7.54
CA HIS A 352 14.40 -3.02 -7.01
C HIS A 352 14.79 -3.20 -5.54
N HIS A 353 13.88 -3.69 -4.71
CA HIS A 353 14.13 -4.13 -3.34
C HIS A 353 14.54 -5.61 -3.31
N VAL A 354 15.81 -5.89 -2.97
CA VAL A 354 16.36 -7.26 -2.91
C VAL A 354 15.59 -8.14 -1.92
N LYS A 355 15.36 -7.62 -0.71
CA LYS A 355 14.39 -8.13 0.24
C LYS A 355 13.11 -7.34 0.03
N PHE A 356 12.07 -8.01 -0.47
CA PHE A 356 10.77 -7.38 -0.73
C PHE A 356 10.21 -6.72 0.52
N ILE A 357 9.53 -5.60 0.35
CA ILE A 357 8.97 -4.82 1.45
C ILE A 357 7.93 -5.66 2.20
N ASN A 358 7.08 -6.40 1.50
CA ASN A 358 6.13 -7.36 2.10
C ASN A 358 6.79 -8.41 3.01
N ASN A 359 8.08 -8.69 2.85
CA ASN A 359 8.85 -9.62 3.69
C ASN A 359 9.66 -8.89 4.79
N GLY A 360 9.30 -7.64 5.12
CA GLY A 360 10.02 -6.79 6.05
C GLY A 360 11.32 -6.24 5.45
N GLY A 361 11.34 -6.02 4.14
CA GLY A 361 12.39 -5.26 3.46
C GLY A 361 12.31 -3.78 3.81
N GLU A 362 13.45 -3.16 4.08
CA GLU A 362 13.50 -1.73 4.36
C GLU A 362 13.36 -0.92 3.06
N VAL A 363 12.44 0.04 3.04
CA VAL A 363 12.11 0.86 1.86
C VAL A 363 13.25 1.79 1.47
N TYR A 364 13.93 2.40 2.45
CA TYR A 364 14.94 3.44 2.20
C TYR A 364 16.38 2.99 2.52
N ASN A 365 16.60 1.69 2.77
CA ASN A 365 17.94 1.16 2.97
C ASN A 365 18.60 0.89 1.62
N ILE A 366 19.63 1.66 1.28
CA ILE A 366 20.37 1.56 0.03
C ILE A 366 20.94 0.15 -0.22
N GLU A 367 21.31 -0.59 0.83
CA GLU A 367 21.80 -1.97 0.65
C GLU A 367 20.72 -2.92 0.13
N ASN A 368 19.46 -2.59 0.42
CA ASN A 368 18.30 -3.31 -0.07
C ASN A 368 17.92 -2.91 -1.51
N LEU A 369 18.58 -1.91 -2.12
CA LEU A 369 18.19 -1.36 -3.42
C LEU A 369 19.15 -1.79 -4.55
N ARG A 370 18.58 -2.07 -5.73
CA ARG A 370 19.30 -2.38 -6.97
C ARG A 370 18.66 -1.70 -8.17
N ILE A 371 19.44 -1.25 -9.15
CA ILE A 371 18.90 -0.75 -10.41
C ILE A 371 18.79 -1.90 -11.39
N MET A 372 17.60 -2.05 -11.99
CA MET A 372 17.27 -3.17 -12.86
C MET A 372 16.65 -2.71 -14.18
N THR A 373 16.86 -3.50 -15.23
CA THR A 373 16.03 -3.39 -16.43
C THR A 373 14.65 -4.03 -16.19
N PRO A 374 13.58 -3.54 -16.85
CA PRO A 374 12.26 -4.16 -16.77
C PRO A 374 12.28 -5.66 -17.04
N LYS A 375 12.96 -6.07 -18.12
CA LYS A 375 13.10 -7.48 -18.49
C LYS A 375 13.79 -8.31 -17.41
N ARG A 376 14.91 -7.82 -16.84
CA ARG A 376 15.62 -8.57 -15.80
C ARG A 376 14.82 -8.64 -14.52
N HIS A 377 14.15 -7.56 -14.14
CA HIS A 377 13.29 -7.50 -12.97
C HIS A 377 12.17 -8.55 -13.07
N ILE A 378 11.48 -8.62 -14.21
CA ILE A 378 10.49 -9.68 -14.51
C ILE A 378 11.11 -11.07 -14.38
N ASN A 379 12.30 -11.29 -14.92
CA ASN A 379 12.95 -12.60 -14.86
C ASN A 379 13.30 -13.05 -13.44
N ILE A 380 13.73 -12.14 -12.55
CA ILE A 380 14.02 -12.49 -11.15
C ILE A 380 12.75 -12.94 -10.43
N HIS A 381 11.66 -12.21 -10.63
CA HIS A 381 10.41 -12.58 -9.99
C HIS A 381 9.80 -13.83 -10.64
N SER A 382 9.77 -13.96 -11.97
CA SER A 382 9.23 -15.15 -12.65
C SER A 382 10.10 -16.41 -12.49
N GLY A 383 11.40 -16.26 -12.22
CA GLY A 383 12.35 -17.35 -12.01
C GLY A 383 12.18 -18.10 -10.68
N ASN A 384 11.41 -17.55 -9.73
CA ASN A 384 10.99 -18.25 -8.51
C ASN A 384 9.81 -19.23 -8.73
N ARG A 385 9.46 -19.56 -9.98
CA ARG A 385 8.43 -20.57 -10.37
C ARG A 385 8.76 -22.02 -10.01
N GLY A 386 9.69 -22.27 -9.09
CA GLY A 386 9.98 -23.61 -8.59
C GLY A 386 11.34 -23.72 -7.94
N LYS A 387 11.36 -23.67 -6.61
CA LYS A 387 12.17 -24.56 -5.77
C LYS A 387 11.37 -24.92 -4.54
#